data_AF-A0A1S2NFX4-F1
#
_entry.id   AF-A0A1S2NFX4-F1
#
_cell.length_a   1.000
_cell.length_b   1.000
_cell.length_c   1.000
_cell.angle_alpha   90.00
_cell.angle_beta   90.00
_cell.angle_gamma   90.00
#
_symmetry.space_group_name_H-M   'P 1'
#
loop_
_entity.id
_entity.type
_entity.pdbx_description
1 polymer ?
#
loop_
_entity_poly.entity_id
_entity_poly.type
_entity_poly.pdbx_seq_one_letter_code
_entity_poly.pdbx_strand_id
1 'polypeptide(L)'
;MNKIEKTSSTTKENKTSPTDVILTETVSVTYIFRIVSTKSLTLPYAVEIDGKVRDDFKSKPALLKTLSGKIDIRNLKPNQSIRLFLNSDADPRNRNKPVYQITTSTKNIVVEINEKLGKHSGDEKLIKDNKKSSETVDVYTALLTGDIWMKISHKYSISDVNGILANEPDKTIKQTVSKIYSGLDEPNLLICHSAGEINIIFQDSDNCVKNISDEYNLLKEGLTRVHPAGYAALFIAAREAKVQRLVLTSTWRPLLGSIAHRAGLGLDVSYIDSELLNRQELRKKSAVDTNAVSEREKILFADLEKLKSNKESLGKSLEKANKDALLEKEDSSALMNSRTNTRKIKEEYDHNEIQLKKAEIEWLTERDKNESSIVRRFREALASNKYVGQLFDPWFMDVSTQDSSPAIPNLQKNENEKLHAHHLHITAHEPKIL
;
A
#
# COMPACT_ATOMS: atom_id res chain seq x y z
N MET A 1 -54.77 -11.02 -18.70
CA MET A 1 -54.53 -12.37 -19.24
C MET A 1 -53.06 -12.45 -19.64
N ASN A 2 -52.22 -13.06 -18.81
CA ASN A 2 -50.82 -13.33 -19.14
C ASN A 2 -50.50 -14.77 -18.74
N LYS A 3 -49.85 -15.47 -19.69
CA LYS A 3 -49.53 -16.90 -19.69
C LYS A 3 -48.57 -17.27 -18.56
N ILE A 4 -48.92 -18.30 -17.80
CA ILE A 4 -48.04 -19.01 -16.88
C ILE A 4 -47.36 -20.12 -17.68
N GLU A 5 -46.06 -20.02 -17.90
CA GLU A 5 -45.26 -21.14 -18.42
C GLU A 5 -44.95 -22.12 -17.28
N LYS A 6 -45.58 -23.29 -17.33
CA LYS A 6 -45.23 -24.44 -16.50
C LYS A 6 -44.06 -25.18 -17.15
N THR A 7 -42.88 -25.09 -16.58
CA THR A 7 -41.79 -26.02 -16.86
C THR A 7 -41.91 -27.23 -15.92
N SER A 8 -42.36 -28.35 -16.46
CA SER A 8 -42.37 -29.64 -15.77
C SER A 8 -41.06 -30.38 -16.04
N SER A 9 -40.25 -30.64 -15.00
CA SER A 9 -39.21 -31.66 -15.05
C SER A 9 -39.72 -32.92 -14.35
N THR A 10 -39.64 -34.05 -15.05
CA THR A 10 -39.98 -35.37 -14.51
C THR A 10 -38.78 -35.94 -13.76
N THR A 11 -38.93 -36.15 -12.46
CA THR A 11 -38.01 -36.98 -11.66
C THR A 11 -38.61 -38.37 -11.48
N LYS A 12 -37.76 -39.39 -11.59
CA LYS A 12 -38.10 -40.81 -11.53
C LYS A 12 -38.94 -41.15 -10.29
N GLU A 13 -39.99 -41.95 -10.51
CA GLU A 13 -40.83 -42.55 -9.49
C GLU A 13 -39.99 -43.39 -8.52
N ASN A 14 -39.81 -42.89 -7.28
CA ASN A 14 -39.90 -43.67 -6.04
C ASN A 14 -39.47 -42.81 -4.84
N LYS A 15 -40.46 -42.23 -4.14
CA LYS A 15 -40.60 -42.05 -2.67
C LYS A 15 -41.33 -40.75 -2.34
N THR A 16 -42.43 -40.92 -1.59
CA THR A 16 -43.03 -40.00 -0.58
C THR A 16 -43.30 -38.55 -0.99
N SER A 17 -44.59 -38.18 -1.01
CA SER A 17 -45.23 -36.86 -0.98
C SER A 17 -44.43 -35.64 -1.47
N PRO A 18 -44.96 -34.81 -2.41
CA PRO A 18 -44.30 -33.57 -2.80
C PRO A 18 -43.98 -32.74 -1.56
N THR A 19 -42.69 -32.53 -1.31
CA THR A 19 -42.23 -31.65 -0.23
C THR A 19 -42.22 -30.25 -0.81
N ASP A 20 -43.08 -29.38 -0.31
CA ASP A 20 -43.05 -27.96 -0.67
C ASP A 20 -41.71 -27.38 -0.27
N VAL A 21 -40.87 -27.06 -1.25
CA VAL A 21 -39.61 -26.34 -1.02
C VAL A 21 -39.96 -24.86 -0.99
N ILE A 22 -39.92 -24.27 0.21
CA ILE A 22 -40.00 -22.81 0.36
C ILE A 22 -38.72 -22.21 -0.21
N LEU A 23 -38.76 -21.81 -1.48
CA LEU A 23 -37.73 -20.97 -2.09
C LEU A 23 -37.78 -19.61 -1.39
N THR A 24 -36.85 -19.37 -0.49
CA THR A 24 -36.67 -18.03 0.08
C THR A 24 -35.99 -17.18 -0.98
N GLU A 25 -36.63 -16.12 -1.45
CA GLU A 25 -35.97 -15.17 -2.36
C GLU A 25 -34.71 -14.64 -1.70
N THR A 26 -33.56 -14.85 -2.35
CA THR A 26 -32.28 -14.34 -1.90
C THR A 26 -31.80 -13.22 -2.81
N VAL A 27 -31.20 -12.20 -2.22
CA VAL A 27 -30.58 -11.08 -2.93
C VAL A 27 -29.08 -11.03 -2.66
N SER A 28 -28.40 -10.16 -3.38
CA SER A 28 -26.98 -9.87 -3.22
C SER A 28 -26.73 -8.37 -3.10
N VAL A 29 -25.64 -8.01 -2.41
CA VAL A 29 -25.09 -6.65 -2.39
C VAL A 29 -23.66 -6.71 -2.88
N THR A 30 -23.35 -5.92 -3.91
CA THR A 30 -22.02 -5.82 -4.49
C THR A 30 -21.47 -4.41 -4.35
N TYR A 31 -20.29 -4.23 -3.77
CA TYR A 31 -19.56 -2.96 -3.75
C TYR A 31 -18.42 -2.95 -4.77
N ILE A 32 -18.34 -1.88 -5.56
CA ILE A 32 -17.31 -1.65 -6.59
C ILE A 32 -16.61 -0.33 -6.28
N PHE A 33 -15.28 -0.36 -6.18
CA PHE A 33 -14.47 0.82 -5.87
C PHE A 33 -13.78 1.34 -7.11
N ARG A 34 -13.99 2.61 -7.44
CA ARG A 34 -13.28 3.33 -8.50
C ARG A 34 -12.25 4.27 -7.88
N ILE A 35 -11.07 3.73 -7.62
CA ILE A 35 -9.93 4.47 -7.07
C ILE A 35 -9.22 5.19 -8.22
N VAL A 36 -9.02 6.51 -8.08
CA VAL A 36 -8.41 7.36 -9.10
C VAL A 36 -7.00 7.81 -8.71
N SER A 37 -6.69 7.76 -7.42
CA SER A 37 -5.46 8.27 -6.85
C SER A 37 -4.26 7.32 -6.98
N THR A 38 -4.53 6.03 -7.15
CA THR A 38 -3.53 5.01 -7.47
C THR A 38 -4.15 3.95 -8.38
N LYS A 39 -3.33 3.36 -9.24
CA LYS A 39 -3.76 2.29 -10.16
C LYS A 39 -4.16 1.01 -9.42
N SER A 40 -3.58 0.76 -8.25
CA SER A 40 -3.88 -0.43 -7.45
C SER A 40 -3.78 -0.08 -5.98
N LEU A 41 -4.88 -0.31 -5.25
CA LEU A 41 -4.92 -0.19 -3.80
C LEU A 41 -5.38 -1.53 -3.23
N THR A 42 -4.73 -1.97 -2.16
CA THR A 42 -5.20 -3.11 -1.37
C THR A 42 -5.89 -2.54 -0.14
N LEU A 43 -7.22 -2.54 -0.13
CA LEU A 43 -8.05 -1.87 0.87
C LEU A 43 -8.58 -2.88 1.91
N PRO A 44 -8.27 -2.71 3.21
CA PRO A 44 -8.89 -3.47 4.28
C PRO A 44 -10.40 -3.20 4.35
N TYR A 45 -11.19 -4.24 4.56
CA TYR A 45 -12.63 -4.11 4.76
C TYR A 45 -13.20 -5.20 5.65
N ALA A 46 -14.36 -4.90 6.26
CA ALA A 46 -15.17 -5.85 6.99
C ALA A 46 -16.66 -5.57 6.75
N VAL A 47 -17.49 -6.60 6.85
CA VAL A 47 -18.94 -6.50 6.64
C VAL A 47 -19.69 -7.00 7.87
N GLU A 48 -20.70 -6.22 8.26
CA GLU A 48 -21.70 -6.56 9.26
C GLU A 48 -23.07 -6.72 8.60
N ILE A 49 -23.82 -7.74 9.03
CA ILE A 49 -25.19 -8.04 8.60
C ILE A 49 -26.06 -8.07 9.85
N ASP A 50 -27.08 -7.22 9.90
CA ASP A 50 -28.05 -7.10 11.01
C ASP A 50 -27.37 -6.96 12.39
N GLY A 51 -26.33 -6.12 12.48
CA GLY A 51 -25.60 -5.91 13.73
C GLY A 51 -24.58 -7.02 14.07
N LYS A 52 -24.43 -8.03 13.22
CA LYS A 52 -23.47 -9.12 13.40
C LYS A 52 -22.38 -9.10 12.32
N VAL A 53 -21.14 -8.90 12.75
CA VAL A 53 -19.96 -9.05 11.90
C VAL A 53 -19.88 -10.50 11.40
N ARG A 54 -19.63 -10.69 10.10
CA ARG A 54 -19.48 -12.03 9.53
C ARG A 54 -18.24 -12.74 10.07
N ASP A 55 -18.30 -14.06 10.15
CA ASP A 55 -17.26 -14.88 10.79
C ASP A 55 -15.87 -14.72 10.13
N ASP A 56 -15.83 -14.49 8.82
CA ASP A 56 -14.62 -14.26 8.04
C ASP A 56 -13.87 -12.97 8.42
N PHE A 57 -14.54 -12.03 9.10
CA PHE A 57 -13.92 -10.79 9.57
C PHE A 57 -13.63 -10.77 11.07
N LYS A 58 -13.99 -11.81 11.84
CA LYS A 58 -13.89 -11.79 13.31
C LYS A 58 -12.48 -11.48 13.83
N SER A 59 -11.46 -12.06 13.21
CA SER A 59 -10.07 -11.94 13.66
C SER A 59 -9.30 -10.81 12.97
N LYS A 60 -9.62 -10.52 11.71
CA LYS A 60 -8.96 -9.50 10.88
C LYS A 60 -9.84 -9.08 9.70
N PRO A 61 -9.64 -7.89 9.11
CA PRO A 61 -10.30 -7.51 7.87
C PRO A 61 -9.85 -8.39 6.69
N ALA A 62 -10.67 -8.45 5.64
CA ALA A 62 -10.23 -8.95 4.35
C ALA A 62 -9.59 -7.81 3.54
N LEU A 63 -8.83 -8.18 2.51
CA LEU A 63 -8.12 -7.23 1.66
C LEU A 63 -8.71 -7.22 0.25
N LEU A 64 -9.16 -6.04 -0.19
CA LEU A 64 -9.71 -5.83 -1.53
C LEU A 64 -8.65 -5.21 -2.45
N LYS A 65 -8.26 -5.91 -3.52
CA LYS A 65 -7.50 -5.32 -4.63
C LYS A 65 -8.44 -4.52 -5.52
N THR A 66 -8.45 -3.20 -5.40
CA THR A 66 -9.50 -2.34 -6.01
C THR A 66 -9.51 -2.31 -7.54
N LEU A 67 -8.39 -2.61 -8.21
CA LEU A 67 -8.30 -2.57 -9.68
C LEU A 67 -9.21 -3.61 -10.36
N SER A 68 -9.37 -4.78 -9.75
CA SER A 68 -10.08 -5.91 -10.36
C SER A 68 -11.08 -6.58 -9.41
N GLY A 69 -11.09 -6.17 -8.14
CA GLY A 69 -11.89 -6.77 -7.09
C GLY A 69 -13.23 -6.08 -6.87
N LYS A 70 -14.14 -6.81 -6.25
CA LYS A 70 -15.41 -6.33 -5.71
C LYS A 70 -15.69 -7.05 -4.40
N ILE A 71 -16.49 -6.42 -3.54
CA ILE A 71 -17.02 -7.08 -2.34
C ILE A 71 -18.39 -7.62 -2.73
N ASP A 72 -18.55 -8.94 -2.77
CA ASP A 72 -19.78 -9.61 -3.19
C ASP A 72 -20.38 -10.38 -2.00
N ILE A 73 -21.54 -9.94 -1.55
CA ILE A 73 -22.27 -10.52 -0.41
C ILE A 73 -23.53 -11.17 -0.98
N ARG A 74 -23.63 -12.49 -0.87
CA ARG A 74 -24.70 -13.31 -1.45
C ARG A 74 -25.56 -13.97 -0.39
N ASN A 75 -26.66 -14.58 -0.82
CA ASN A 75 -27.60 -15.32 0.01
C ASN A 75 -28.22 -14.46 1.13
N LEU A 76 -28.42 -13.18 0.85
CA LEU A 76 -29.08 -12.25 1.75
C LEU A 76 -30.59 -12.37 1.62
N LYS A 77 -31.32 -12.10 2.70
CA LYS A 77 -32.78 -11.94 2.69
C LYS A 77 -33.13 -10.47 2.49
N PRO A 78 -34.34 -10.15 1.98
CA PRO A 78 -34.86 -8.77 2.01
C PRO A 78 -34.91 -8.21 3.44
N ASN A 79 -34.79 -6.89 3.57
CA ASN A 79 -34.83 -6.12 4.83
C ASN A 79 -33.65 -6.34 5.80
N GLN A 80 -32.55 -6.96 5.35
CA GLN A 80 -31.32 -7.04 6.13
C GLN A 80 -30.50 -5.76 6.02
N SER A 81 -29.95 -5.30 7.13
CA SER A 81 -29.03 -4.16 7.16
C SER A 81 -27.60 -4.61 6.93
N ILE A 82 -26.97 -4.06 5.89
CA ILE A 82 -25.58 -4.31 5.53
C ILE A 82 -24.76 -3.08 5.85
N ARG A 83 -23.69 -3.25 6.63
CA ARG A 83 -22.78 -2.20 7.06
C ARG A 83 -21.35 -2.53 6.64
N LEU A 84 -20.71 -1.58 5.96
CA LEU A 84 -19.35 -1.71 5.47
C LEU A 84 -18.39 -0.89 6.33
N PHE A 85 -17.31 -1.52 6.78
CA PHE A 85 -16.17 -0.89 7.43
C PHE A 85 -14.97 -0.97 6.51
N LEU A 86 -14.15 0.08 6.47
CA LEU A 86 -13.00 0.18 5.58
C LEU A 86 -11.75 0.60 6.36
N ASN A 87 -10.58 0.34 5.77
CA ASN A 87 -9.28 0.83 6.23
C ASN A 87 -8.98 0.41 7.70
N SER A 88 -8.32 1.23 8.53
CA SER A 88 -7.98 0.83 9.90
C SER A 88 -9.17 0.69 10.84
N ASP A 89 -10.32 1.28 10.49
CA ASP A 89 -11.59 1.05 11.20
C ASP A 89 -12.21 -0.31 10.86
N ALA A 90 -11.70 -1.01 9.85
CA ALA A 90 -12.06 -2.41 9.59
C ALA A 90 -11.35 -3.39 10.54
N ASP A 91 -10.48 -2.95 11.45
CA ASP A 91 -9.92 -3.78 12.52
C ASP A 91 -11.01 -4.14 13.56
N PRO A 92 -11.13 -5.41 14.01
CA PRO A 92 -12.11 -5.80 15.04
C PRO A 92 -12.14 -4.91 16.29
N ARG A 93 -11.03 -4.27 16.66
CA ARG A 93 -10.92 -3.37 17.82
C ARG A 93 -11.51 -1.97 17.57
N ASN A 94 -11.60 -1.56 16.30
CA ASN A 94 -11.91 -0.17 15.92
C ASN A 94 -13.24 -0.02 15.15
N ARG A 95 -13.93 -1.13 14.83
CA ARG A 95 -15.21 -1.18 14.08
C ARG A 95 -16.38 -0.55 14.83
N ASN A 96 -16.33 0.77 15.00
CA ASN A 96 -17.33 1.52 15.76
C ASN A 96 -18.27 2.31 14.84
N LYS A 97 -17.82 2.67 13.63
CA LYS A 97 -18.57 3.50 12.68
C LYS A 97 -18.48 2.91 11.26
N PRO A 98 -19.56 2.32 10.73
CA PRO A 98 -19.57 1.91 9.33
C PRO A 98 -19.58 3.13 8.42
N VAL A 99 -18.88 3.05 7.30
CA VAL A 99 -18.81 4.15 6.31
C VAL A 99 -19.99 4.14 5.35
N TYR A 100 -20.48 2.96 4.97
CA TYR A 100 -21.67 2.86 4.13
C TYR A 100 -22.62 1.82 4.74
N GLN A 101 -23.89 2.18 4.77
CA GLN A 101 -24.97 1.31 5.23
C GLN A 101 -26.07 1.25 4.19
N ILE A 102 -26.56 0.05 3.90
CA ILE A 102 -27.70 -0.17 2.99
C ILE A 102 -28.61 -1.27 3.54
N THR A 103 -29.91 -1.13 3.33
CA THR A 103 -30.89 -2.17 3.65
C THR A 103 -31.26 -2.90 2.37
N THR A 104 -31.23 -4.23 2.39
CA THR A 104 -31.59 -5.04 1.22
C THR A 104 -33.08 -4.90 0.90
N SER A 105 -33.41 -4.90 -0.40
CA SER A 105 -34.78 -4.95 -0.90
C SER A 105 -35.06 -6.33 -1.52
N THR A 106 -36.08 -6.45 -2.36
CA THR A 106 -36.33 -7.64 -3.18
C THR A 106 -35.43 -7.72 -4.42
N LYS A 107 -34.64 -6.67 -4.69
CA LYS A 107 -33.70 -6.61 -5.82
C LYS A 107 -32.27 -6.81 -5.36
N ASN A 108 -31.42 -7.26 -6.29
CA ASN A 108 -29.98 -7.20 -6.09
C ASN A 108 -29.53 -5.74 -6.02
N ILE A 109 -28.44 -5.47 -5.31
CA ILE A 109 -27.93 -4.12 -5.11
C ILE A 109 -26.48 -4.04 -5.60
N VAL A 110 -26.17 -3.01 -6.37
CA VAL A 110 -24.80 -2.64 -6.73
C VAL A 110 -24.51 -1.25 -6.19
N VAL A 111 -23.41 -1.08 -5.46
CA VAL A 111 -22.95 0.19 -4.94
C VAL A 111 -21.63 0.57 -5.60
N GLU A 112 -21.64 1.63 -6.40
CA GLU A 112 -20.44 2.19 -7.04
C GLU A 112 -19.85 3.30 -6.15
N ILE A 113 -18.72 3.01 -5.52
CA ILE A 113 -17.98 3.95 -4.66
C ILE A 113 -16.90 4.63 -5.50
N ASN A 114 -17.01 5.94 -5.67
CA ASN A 114 -16.12 6.71 -6.54
C ASN A 114 -15.17 7.58 -5.71
N GLU A 115 -13.87 7.34 -5.83
CA GLU A 115 -12.87 8.17 -5.18
C GLU A 115 -12.80 9.56 -5.85
N LYS A 116 -12.76 10.63 -5.06
CA LYS A 116 -12.63 11.99 -5.55
C LYS A 116 -11.45 12.71 -4.91
N LEU A 117 -10.62 13.31 -5.77
CA LEU A 117 -9.52 14.20 -5.38
C LEU A 117 -10.02 15.63 -5.14
N GLY A 118 -9.26 16.40 -4.37
CA GLY A 118 -9.62 17.76 -3.97
C GLY A 118 -10.47 17.80 -2.70
N LYS A 119 -10.77 19.01 -2.22
CA LYS A 119 -11.66 19.22 -1.08
C LYS A 119 -13.12 18.98 -1.49
N HIS A 120 -13.82 18.12 -0.76
CA HIS A 120 -15.25 17.85 -0.93
C HIS A 120 -15.92 17.78 0.44
N SER A 121 -17.26 17.81 0.50
CA SER A 121 -17.93 17.44 1.75
C SER A 121 -17.74 15.95 2.04
N GLY A 122 -17.59 15.59 3.31
CA GLY A 122 -17.49 14.20 3.76
C GLY A 122 -18.84 13.49 3.84
N ASP A 123 -19.75 13.69 2.88
CA ASP A 123 -21.08 13.05 2.90
C ASP A 123 -20.98 11.57 2.47
N GLU A 124 -21.33 10.67 3.38
CA GLU A 124 -21.28 9.21 3.21
C GLU A 124 -22.56 8.62 2.62
N LYS A 125 -23.48 9.47 2.12
CA LYS A 125 -24.76 9.04 1.58
C LYS A 125 -24.64 8.16 0.35
N LEU A 126 -25.44 7.09 0.35
CA LEU A 126 -25.73 6.30 -0.83
C LEU A 126 -26.88 6.95 -1.62
N ILE A 127 -26.63 7.28 -2.88
CA ILE A 127 -27.62 7.90 -3.77
C ILE A 127 -28.03 6.88 -4.83
N LYS A 128 -29.32 6.54 -4.90
CA LYS A 128 -29.85 5.62 -5.90
C LYS A 128 -29.77 6.24 -7.30
N ASP A 129 -29.14 5.52 -8.23
CA ASP A 129 -29.07 5.86 -9.65
C ASP A 129 -30.21 5.17 -10.40
N ASN A 130 -31.33 5.87 -10.55
CA ASN A 130 -32.50 5.36 -11.25
C ASN A 130 -32.26 5.10 -12.75
N LYS A 131 -31.22 5.69 -13.36
CA LYS A 131 -30.91 5.47 -14.79
C LYS A 131 -30.16 4.16 -15.01
N LYS A 132 -29.33 3.74 -14.05
CA LYS A 132 -28.60 2.46 -14.09
C LYS A 132 -29.36 1.31 -13.45
N SER A 133 -30.37 1.61 -12.63
CA SER A 133 -31.23 0.61 -12.01
C SER A 133 -32.14 -0.06 -13.03
N SER A 134 -32.51 -1.32 -12.77
CA SER A 134 -33.38 -2.14 -13.62
C SER A 134 -34.50 -2.79 -12.79
N GLU A 135 -35.27 -3.67 -13.42
CA GLU A 135 -36.31 -4.45 -12.74
C GLU A 135 -35.73 -5.40 -11.68
N THR A 136 -34.48 -5.87 -11.86
CA THR A 136 -33.85 -6.89 -11.00
C THR A 136 -32.68 -6.37 -10.17
N VAL A 137 -32.19 -5.16 -10.44
CA VAL A 137 -31.02 -4.56 -9.77
C VAL A 137 -31.28 -3.10 -9.43
N ASP A 138 -31.02 -2.71 -8.19
CA ASP A 138 -30.90 -1.32 -7.79
C ASP A 138 -29.43 -0.90 -7.76
N VAL A 139 -29.11 0.22 -8.41
CA VAL A 139 -27.75 0.77 -8.43
C VAL A 139 -27.69 2.00 -7.53
N TYR A 140 -26.68 2.07 -6.68
CA TYR A 140 -26.37 3.20 -5.80
C TYR A 140 -24.98 3.72 -6.11
N THR A 141 -24.77 5.01 -5.87
CA THR A 141 -23.47 5.67 -5.98
C THR A 141 -23.10 6.30 -4.65
N ALA A 142 -21.81 6.30 -4.33
CA ALA A 142 -21.25 6.94 -3.15
C ALA A 142 -19.90 7.60 -3.48
N LEU A 143 -19.44 8.50 -2.62
CA LEU A 143 -18.13 9.14 -2.73
C LEU A 143 -17.14 8.56 -1.72
N LEU A 144 -15.86 8.51 -2.08
CA LEU A 144 -14.73 8.27 -1.19
C LEU A 144 -13.75 9.44 -1.31
N THR A 145 -13.87 10.42 -0.42
CA THR A 145 -13.11 11.68 -0.44
C THR A 145 -12.01 11.68 0.63
N GLY A 146 -11.16 12.71 0.67
CA GLY A 146 -10.15 12.86 1.74
C GLY A 146 -10.78 12.93 3.14
N ASP A 147 -11.90 13.64 3.29
CA ASP A 147 -12.67 13.68 4.54
C ASP A 147 -13.20 12.29 4.95
N ILE A 148 -13.67 11.48 3.99
CA ILE A 148 -14.12 10.11 4.29
C ILE A 148 -12.94 9.24 4.69
N TRP A 149 -11.79 9.34 4.00
CA TRP A 149 -10.55 8.66 4.42
C TRP A 149 -10.15 9.04 5.85
N MET A 150 -10.26 10.32 6.22
CA MET A 150 -10.02 10.77 7.59
C MET A 150 -10.99 10.11 8.59
N LYS A 151 -12.27 10.01 8.25
CA LYS A 151 -13.27 9.39 9.13
C LYS A 151 -13.08 7.90 9.34
N ILE A 152 -12.64 7.16 8.32
CA ILE A 152 -12.43 5.69 8.35
C ILE A 152 -11.02 5.29 8.78
N SER A 153 -10.22 6.25 9.25
CA SER A 153 -8.89 6.00 9.78
C SER A 153 -8.91 6.16 11.28
N HIS A 154 -8.59 5.11 12.03
CA HIS A 154 -8.65 5.16 13.50
C HIS A 154 -7.80 6.31 14.04
N LYS A 155 -8.43 7.16 14.87
CA LYS A 155 -7.74 8.22 15.61
C LYS A 155 -7.38 7.66 16.98
N TYR A 156 -6.09 7.39 17.18
CA TYR A 156 -5.60 6.79 18.42
C TYR A 156 -5.67 7.81 19.57
N SER A 157 -5.93 7.28 20.75
CA SER A 157 -6.01 7.99 22.02
C SER A 157 -4.83 7.64 22.92
N ILE A 158 -4.69 8.37 24.03
CA ILE A 158 -3.73 8.02 25.10
C ILE A 158 -4.02 6.61 25.66
N SER A 159 -5.28 6.19 25.71
CA SER A 159 -5.65 4.84 26.13
C SER A 159 -5.08 3.78 25.19
N ASP A 160 -5.12 4.05 23.88
CA ASP A 160 -4.54 3.15 22.88
C ASP A 160 -3.02 3.06 23.03
N VAL A 161 -2.34 4.19 23.26
CA VAL A 161 -0.90 4.20 23.56
C VAL A 161 -0.59 3.32 24.77
N ASN A 162 -1.39 3.44 25.83
CA ASN A 162 -1.19 2.68 27.06
C ASN A 162 -1.35 1.17 26.85
N GLY A 163 -2.31 0.75 26.01
CA GLY A 163 -2.54 -0.65 25.66
C GLY A 163 -1.47 -1.20 24.70
N ILE A 164 -1.16 -0.46 23.64
CA ILE A 164 -0.20 -0.88 22.59
C ILE A 164 1.23 -0.94 23.15
N LEU A 165 1.62 0.05 23.94
CA LEU A 165 2.93 0.15 24.58
C LEU A 165 2.88 -0.29 26.06
N ALA A 166 2.01 -1.25 26.39
CA ALA A 166 1.90 -1.77 27.75
C ALA A 166 3.23 -2.40 28.23
N ASN A 167 3.91 -3.12 27.31
CA ASN A 167 5.15 -3.84 27.57
C ASN A 167 6.41 -3.10 27.09
N GLU A 168 6.31 -1.79 26.83
CA GLU A 168 7.48 -0.98 26.49
C GLU A 168 8.23 -0.62 27.79
N PRO A 169 9.47 -1.13 28.01
CA PRO A 169 10.21 -0.87 29.23
C PRO A 169 10.62 0.60 29.39
N ASP A 170 10.83 1.32 28.30
CA ASP A 170 11.24 2.71 28.37
C ASP A 170 10.05 3.66 28.58
N LYS A 171 9.94 4.16 29.82
CA LYS A 171 8.93 5.14 30.21
C LYS A 171 9.05 6.46 29.44
N THR A 172 10.26 6.90 29.09
CA THR A 172 10.49 8.13 28.32
C THR A 172 9.92 7.98 26.92
N ILE A 173 10.12 6.83 26.27
CA ILE A 173 9.52 6.54 24.96
C ILE A 173 7.99 6.58 25.07
N LYS A 174 7.42 5.85 26.03
CA LYS A 174 5.96 5.82 26.21
C LYS A 174 5.37 7.21 26.47
N GLN A 175 5.96 7.98 27.38
CA GLN A 175 5.52 9.35 27.69
C GLN A 175 5.62 10.27 26.48
N THR A 176 6.70 10.16 25.71
CA THR A 176 6.92 10.97 24.50
C THR A 176 5.89 10.65 23.43
N VAL A 177 5.63 9.35 23.20
CA VAL A 177 4.58 8.92 22.29
C VAL A 177 3.22 9.45 22.77
N SER A 178 2.90 9.36 24.07
CA SER A 178 1.66 9.91 24.63
C SER A 178 1.47 11.41 24.37
N LYS A 179 2.55 12.21 24.34
CA LYS A 179 2.47 13.65 24.02
C LYS A 179 1.89 13.91 22.62
N ILE A 180 2.19 13.04 21.65
CA ILE A 180 1.62 13.15 20.30
C ILE A 180 0.10 12.98 20.36
N TYR A 181 -0.38 11.99 21.12
CA TYR A 181 -1.82 11.68 21.20
C TYR A 181 -2.60 12.55 22.19
N SER A 182 -1.92 13.36 23.01
CA SER A 182 -2.56 14.49 23.70
C SER A 182 -2.74 15.72 22.78
N GLY A 183 -2.14 15.69 21.60
CA GLY A 183 -2.04 16.84 20.69
C GLY A 183 -0.81 17.67 21.00
N LEU A 184 0.04 17.88 20.00
CA LEU A 184 1.18 18.79 20.10
C LEU A 184 0.75 20.23 19.82
N ASP A 185 1.43 21.18 20.45
CA ASP A 185 1.26 22.62 20.19
C ASP A 185 2.15 23.10 19.03
N GLU A 186 3.27 22.42 18.78
CA GLU A 186 4.24 22.75 17.75
C GLU A 186 4.68 21.50 16.96
N PRO A 187 5.17 21.65 15.71
CA PRO A 187 5.62 20.53 14.89
C PRO A 187 6.97 19.95 15.33
N ASN A 188 7.64 20.54 16.32
CA ASN A 188 8.89 20.03 16.85
C ASN A 188 8.61 19.25 18.14
N LEU A 189 9.21 18.08 18.28
CA LEU A 189 9.12 17.27 19.49
C LEU A 189 10.52 16.93 19.97
N LEU A 190 10.89 17.49 21.12
CA LEU A 190 12.15 17.21 21.79
C LEU A 190 12.00 16.00 22.72
N ILE A 191 12.89 15.03 22.56
CA ILE A 191 13.00 13.84 23.40
C ILE A 191 14.29 13.94 24.20
N CYS A 192 14.18 14.25 25.49
CA CYS A 192 15.33 14.27 26.40
C CYS A 192 15.52 12.88 27.03
N HIS A 193 16.71 12.31 26.91
CA HIS A 193 17.09 11.07 27.58
C HIS A 193 18.50 11.17 28.17
N SER A 194 18.91 10.18 28.95
CA SER A 194 20.21 10.19 29.66
C SER A 194 21.43 10.28 28.75
N ALA A 195 21.29 9.92 27.47
CA ALA A 195 22.37 9.89 26.49
C ALA A 195 22.33 11.08 25.50
N GLY A 196 21.39 12.01 25.66
CA GLY A 196 21.27 13.19 24.80
C GLY A 196 19.83 13.58 24.51
N GLU A 197 19.68 14.37 23.44
CA GLU A 197 18.40 14.87 22.96
C GLU A 197 18.18 14.47 21.51
N ILE A 198 16.92 14.17 21.18
CA ILE A 198 16.49 13.89 19.81
C ILE A 198 15.41 14.91 19.46
N ASN A 199 15.64 15.68 18.40
CA ASN A 199 14.68 16.64 17.86
C ASN A 199 13.95 16.02 16.66
N ILE A 200 12.64 15.84 16.81
CA ILE A 200 11.77 15.33 15.77
C ILE A 200 10.99 16.47 15.15
N ILE A 201 11.09 16.64 13.83
CA ILE A 201 10.40 17.71 13.10
C ILE A 201 9.35 17.08 12.20
N PHE A 202 8.07 17.38 12.45
CA PHE A 202 6.95 16.93 11.62
C PHE A 202 6.61 17.99 10.57
N GLN A 203 6.61 17.60 9.31
CA GLN A 203 6.16 18.46 8.22
C GLN A 203 4.75 18.07 7.77
N ASP A 204 3.96 19.08 7.41
CA ASP A 204 2.63 18.81 6.90
C ASP A 204 2.70 18.31 5.47
N SER A 205 1.90 17.29 5.17
CA SER A 205 1.82 16.77 3.82
C SER A 205 0.81 17.58 3.02
N ASP A 206 1.27 18.15 1.91
CA ASP A 206 0.44 18.80 0.89
C ASP A 206 -0.83 18.02 0.56
N ASN A 207 -0.75 16.69 0.60
CA ASN A 207 -1.86 15.82 0.27
C ASN A 207 -3.05 15.98 1.23
N CYS A 208 -2.85 16.12 2.54
CA CYS A 208 -3.95 16.33 3.48
C CYS A 208 -4.62 17.69 3.22
N VAL A 209 -3.80 18.74 3.14
CA VAL A 209 -4.24 20.13 2.90
C VAL A 209 -5.05 20.28 1.60
N LYS A 210 -4.66 19.55 0.55
CA LYS A 210 -5.32 19.61 -0.77
C LYS A 210 -6.62 18.82 -0.84
N ASN A 211 -6.86 17.86 0.05
CA ASN A 211 -7.93 16.86 -0.12
C ASN A 211 -8.92 16.74 1.04
N ILE A 212 -8.64 17.34 2.19
CA ILE A 212 -9.55 17.36 3.34
C ILE A 212 -10.10 18.78 3.49
N SER A 213 -11.37 18.89 3.85
CA SER A 213 -11.96 20.17 4.24
C SER A 213 -11.24 20.80 5.45
N ASP A 214 -11.62 22.01 5.84
CA ASP A 214 -10.81 22.88 6.72
C ASP A 214 -10.64 22.38 8.18
N GLU A 215 -11.16 21.20 8.50
CA GLU A 215 -11.03 20.54 9.81
C GLU A 215 -9.67 19.86 10.03
N TYR A 216 -8.86 19.66 8.99
CA TYR A 216 -7.57 18.97 9.13
C TYR A 216 -6.50 19.86 9.79
N ASN A 217 -5.84 19.28 10.79
CA ASN A 217 -4.66 19.82 11.44
C ASN A 217 -3.62 18.71 11.60
N LEU A 218 -2.37 18.90 11.14
CA LEU A 218 -1.33 17.88 11.27
C LEU A 218 -1.19 17.37 12.71
N LEU A 219 -1.04 18.28 13.68
CA LEU A 219 -0.67 17.92 15.05
C LEU A 219 -1.78 17.18 15.80
N LYS A 220 -3.04 17.50 15.51
CA LYS A 220 -4.24 16.96 16.20
C LYS A 220 -4.99 15.90 15.43
N GLU A 221 -4.83 15.85 14.11
CA GLU A 221 -5.48 14.88 13.24
C GLU A 221 -4.44 13.96 12.61
N GLY A 222 -3.51 14.49 11.84
CA GLY A 222 -2.52 13.69 11.09
C GLY A 222 -1.67 12.78 11.99
N LEU A 223 -0.96 13.36 12.96
CA LEU A 223 -0.06 12.61 13.84
C LEU A 223 -0.82 11.59 14.69
N THR A 224 -2.00 11.95 15.19
CA THR A 224 -2.81 11.06 16.06
C THR A 224 -3.48 9.90 15.32
N ARG A 225 -3.43 9.88 13.99
CA ARG A 225 -3.92 8.78 13.15
C ARG A 225 -2.81 7.80 12.77
N VAL A 226 -1.57 8.07 13.13
CA VAL A 226 -0.49 7.08 13.05
C VAL A 226 -0.59 6.12 14.22
N HIS A 227 -0.27 4.85 14.01
CA HIS A 227 -0.23 3.82 15.03
C HIS A 227 0.92 4.06 16.03
N PRO A 228 0.70 4.05 17.36
CA PRO A 228 1.70 4.37 18.39
C PRO A 228 3.02 3.59 18.28
N ALA A 229 2.94 2.33 17.85
CA ALA A 229 4.11 1.48 17.63
C ALA A 229 5.09 2.08 16.60
N GLY A 230 4.61 2.78 15.57
CA GLY A 230 5.46 3.42 14.57
C GLY A 230 6.34 4.53 15.16
N TYR A 231 5.77 5.39 16.01
CA TYR A 231 6.55 6.42 16.71
C TYR A 231 7.49 5.81 17.75
N ALA A 232 7.05 4.78 18.48
CA ALA A 232 7.91 4.08 19.42
C ALA A 232 9.13 3.48 18.71
N ALA A 233 8.93 2.78 17.58
CA ALA A 233 10.00 2.24 16.75
C ALA A 233 11.01 3.32 16.34
N LEU A 234 10.50 4.43 15.82
CA LEU A 234 11.31 5.55 15.35
C LEU A 234 12.19 6.12 16.48
N PHE A 235 11.62 6.36 17.67
CA PHE A 235 12.34 6.96 18.79
C PHE A 235 13.36 6.00 19.41
N ILE A 236 13.01 4.71 19.51
CA ILE A 236 13.92 3.67 19.99
C ILE A 236 15.12 3.57 19.05
N ALA A 237 14.87 3.45 17.73
CA ALA A 237 15.93 3.33 16.74
C ALA A 237 16.81 4.59 16.68
N ALA A 238 16.22 5.78 16.82
CA ALA A 238 16.96 7.04 16.82
C ALA A 238 17.95 7.08 17.99
N ARG A 239 17.49 6.71 19.18
CA ARG A 239 18.33 6.62 20.37
C ARG A 239 19.45 5.59 20.22
N GLU A 240 19.14 4.39 19.74
CA GLU A 240 20.12 3.31 19.57
C GLU A 240 21.21 3.69 18.55
N ALA A 241 20.82 4.33 17.45
CA ALA A 241 21.74 4.81 16.42
C ALA A 241 22.45 6.12 16.78
N LYS A 242 22.07 6.76 17.90
CA LYS A 242 22.53 8.09 18.35
C LYS A 242 22.23 9.22 17.36
N VAL A 243 21.07 9.13 16.71
CA VAL A 243 20.51 10.20 15.87
C VAL A 243 20.01 11.31 16.78
N GLN A 244 20.35 12.55 16.46
CA GLN A 244 19.95 13.75 17.21
C GLN A 244 18.83 14.51 16.53
N ARG A 245 18.62 14.30 15.22
CA ARG A 245 17.55 14.98 14.47
C ARG A 245 16.91 14.06 13.45
N LEU A 246 15.58 14.09 13.39
CA LEU A 246 14.79 13.46 12.34
C LEU A 246 13.80 14.45 11.74
N VAL A 247 13.64 14.42 10.41
CA VAL A 247 12.59 15.19 9.72
C VAL A 247 11.64 14.21 9.06
N LEU A 248 10.38 14.24 9.49
CA LEU A 248 9.30 13.43 8.91
C LEU A 248 8.54 14.29 7.91
N THR A 249 8.59 13.88 6.64
CA THR A 249 7.90 14.56 5.53
C THR A 249 6.50 14.03 5.31
N SER A 250 6.20 12.84 5.82
CA SER A 250 4.86 12.29 5.74
C SER A 250 4.54 11.34 6.86
N THR A 251 3.28 11.37 7.29
CA THR A 251 2.72 10.49 8.30
C THR A 251 1.41 9.91 7.77
N TRP A 252 0.32 9.93 8.52
CA TRP A 252 -1.00 9.60 7.97
C TRP A 252 -1.38 10.59 6.86
N ARG A 253 -1.91 10.07 5.74
CA ARG A 253 -2.40 10.89 4.62
C ARG A 253 -3.46 10.16 3.79
N PRO A 254 -4.51 10.85 3.30
CA PRO A 254 -5.56 10.24 2.47
C PRO A 254 -5.19 10.25 0.98
N LEU A 255 -5.72 9.35 0.15
CA LEU A 255 -5.60 9.41 -1.33
C LEU A 255 -4.17 9.31 -1.92
N LEU A 256 -3.07 9.70 -1.28
CA LEU A 256 -1.71 9.57 -1.83
C LEU A 256 -0.90 8.52 -1.09
N GLY A 257 -0.09 7.79 -1.85
CA GLY A 257 0.82 6.79 -1.31
C GLY A 257 0.17 5.42 -1.10
N SER A 258 0.92 4.55 -0.42
CA SER A 258 0.52 3.19 -0.10
C SER A 258 -0.67 3.15 0.87
N ILE A 259 -1.31 1.97 0.97
CA ILE A 259 -2.33 1.75 1.99
C ILE A 259 -1.77 1.93 3.41
N ALA A 260 -0.47 1.70 3.64
CA ALA A 260 0.16 1.88 4.95
C ALA A 260 -0.05 3.30 5.49
N HIS A 261 0.15 4.34 4.69
CA HIS A 261 -0.12 5.71 5.14
C HIS A 261 -1.61 5.96 5.41
N ARG A 262 -2.49 5.47 4.53
CA ARG A 262 -3.94 5.66 4.67
C ARG A 262 -4.47 4.96 5.93
N ALA A 263 -3.91 3.80 6.27
CA ALA A 263 -4.25 3.02 7.46
C ALA A 263 -3.57 3.51 8.74
N GLY A 264 -2.69 4.52 8.65
CA GLY A 264 -1.97 5.04 9.82
C GLY A 264 -0.75 4.22 10.22
N LEU A 265 -0.22 3.38 9.34
CA LEU A 265 0.95 2.54 9.61
C LEU A 265 2.24 3.11 9.00
N GLY A 266 2.14 4.03 8.03
CA GLY A 266 3.28 4.58 7.29
C GLY A 266 3.87 5.87 7.88
N LEU A 267 5.20 5.94 7.93
CA LEU A 267 6.00 7.14 8.25
C LEU A 267 7.07 7.32 7.17
N ASP A 268 7.24 8.54 6.66
CA ASP A 268 8.31 8.89 5.72
C ASP A 268 9.30 9.87 6.39
N VAL A 269 10.57 9.49 6.44
CA VAL A 269 11.69 10.28 6.97
C VAL A 269 12.56 10.77 5.82
N SER A 270 12.88 12.06 5.76
CA SER A 270 13.72 12.64 4.70
C SER A 270 15.11 13.06 5.18
N TYR A 271 15.26 13.43 6.46
CA TYR A 271 16.56 13.74 7.05
C TYR A 271 16.83 12.88 8.27
N ILE A 272 18.07 12.40 8.36
CA ILE A 272 18.67 11.80 9.55
C ILE A 272 19.89 12.66 9.88
N ASP A 273 19.84 13.36 11.01
CA ASP A 273 20.76 14.44 11.34
C ASP A 273 20.83 15.50 10.21
N SER A 274 22.00 15.68 9.61
CA SER A 274 22.22 16.56 8.47
C SER A 274 22.08 15.87 7.11
N GLU A 275 21.90 14.54 7.09
CA GLU A 275 21.89 13.75 5.86
C GLU A 275 20.50 13.77 5.22
N LEU A 276 20.40 14.35 4.02
CA LEU A 276 19.22 14.22 3.17
C LEU A 276 19.22 12.82 2.54
N LEU A 277 18.17 12.04 2.79
CA LEU A 277 17.96 10.75 2.14
C LEU A 277 17.50 10.98 0.70
N ASN A 278 18.42 11.00 -0.25
CA ASN A 278 18.06 11.16 -1.66
C ASN A 278 19.08 10.54 -2.59
N ARG A 279 18.58 9.75 -3.55
CA ARG A 279 19.34 9.14 -4.64
C ARG A 279 18.58 9.23 -5.97
N GLN A 280 17.55 10.08 -6.06
CA GLN A 280 16.77 10.29 -7.29
C GLN A 280 17.59 10.93 -8.41
N GLU A 281 18.67 11.62 -8.08
CA GLU A 281 19.58 12.26 -9.04
C GLU A 281 20.19 11.29 -10.06
N LEU A 282 20.27 9.99 -9.73
CA LEU A 282 20.66 8.93 -10.66
C LEU A 282 19.74 8.83 -11.89
N ARG A 283 18.47 9.25 -11.77
CA ARG A 283 17.47 9.16 -12.85
C ARG A 283 16.83 10.49 -13.20
N LYS A 284 16.82 11.46 -12.28
CA LYS A 284 16.13 12.74 -12.43
C LYS A 284 17.12 13.89 -12.36
N LYS A 285 17.38 14.51 -13.51
CA LYS A 285 18.28 15.67 -13.65
C LYS A 285 17.92 16.88 -12.76
N SER A 286 16.65 17.00 -12.37
CA SER A 286 16.16 18.08 -11.49
C SER A 286 16.06 17.67 -10.02
N ALA A 287 16.51 16.48 -9.65
CA ALA A 287 16.63 16.12 -8.24
C ALA A 287 17.81 16.87 -7.61
N VAL A 288 17.74 17.00 -6.28
CA VAL A 288 18.82 17.62 -5.49
C VAL A 288 20.04 16.69 -5.52
N ASP A 289 21.21 17.26 -5.77
CA ASP A 289 22.49 16.54 -5.67
C ASP A 289 22.89 16.38 -4.21
N THR A 290 23.39 15.20 -3.83
CA THR A 290 23.72 14.87 -2.45
C THR A 290 25.04 14.14 -2.33
N ASN A 291 25.64 14.21 -1.14
CA ASN A 291 26.85 13.42 -0.83
C ASN A 291 26.59 11.89 -0.81
N ALA A 292 25.32 11.46 -0.89
CA ALA A 292 24.91 10.06 -0.94
C ALA A 292 25.08 9.44 -2.34
N VAL A 293 25.45 10.21 -3.36
CA VAL A 293 25.70 9.74 -4.73
C VAL A 293 26.98 10.38 -5.28
N SER A 294 28.06 9.59 -5.38
CA SER A 294 29.32 10.09 -5.97
C SER A 294 29.22 10.26 -7.49
N GLU A 295 30.06 11.12 -8.09
CA GLU A 295 30.16 11.23 -9.56
C GLU A 295 30.54 9.89 -10.22
N ARG A 296 31.39 9.11 -9.55
CA ARG A 296 31.73 7.75 -9.98
C ARG A 296 30.49 6.87 -10.01
N GLU A 297 29.63 6.98 -9.01
CA GLU A 297 28.39 6.22 -8.97
C GLU A 297 27.44 6.60 -10.11
N LYS A 298 27.30 7.90 -10.41
CA LYS A 298 26.51 8.39 -11.54
C LYS A 298 26.97 7.78 -12.87
N ILE A 299 28.29 7.68 -13.08
CA ILE A 299 28.88 7.05 -14.27
C ILE A 299 28.57 5.55 -14.31
N LEU A 300 28.85 4.82 -13.22
CA LEU A 300 28.61 3.37 -13.15
C LEU A 300 27.14 3.03 -13.36
N PHE A 301 26.23 3.83 -12.80
CA PHE A 301 24.80 3.67 -13.00
C PHE A 301 24.36 3.93 -14.44
N ALA A 302 24.91 4.96 -15.10
CA ALA A 302 24.62 5.23 -16.50
C ALA A 302 25.09 4.08 -17.42
N ASP A 303 26.27 3.52 -17.15
CA ASP A 303 26.79 2.35 -17.88
C ASP A 303 25.93 1.10 -17.65
N LEU A 304 25.49 0.88 -16.41
CA LEU A 304 24.56 -0.21 -16.07
C LEU A 304 23.24 -0.08 -16.83
N GLU A 305 22.64 1.11 -16.88
CA GLU A 305 21.38 1.36 -17.60
C GLU A 305 21.54 1.18 -19.12
N LYS A 306 22.68 1.59 -19.69
CA LYS A 306 23.02 1.33 -21.10
C LYS A 306 23.09 -0.17 -21.38
N LEU A 307 23.73 -0.95 -20.50
CA LEU A 307 23.81 -2.40 -20.63
C LEU A 307 22.42 -3.06 -20.52
N LYS A 308 21.56 -2.62 -19.60
CA LYS A 308 20.17 -3.11 -19.49
C LYS A 308 19.37 -2.86 -20.76
N SER A 309 19.46 -1.64 -21.30
CA SER A 309 18.77 -1.28 -22.55
C SER A 309 19.26 -2.14 -23.73
N ASN A 310 20.57 -2.39 -23.80
CA ASN A 310 21.13 -3.26 -24.82
C ASN A 310 20.66 -4.72 -24.66
N LYS A 311 20.62 -5.26 -23.43
CA LYS A 311 20.10 -6.61 -23.15
C LYS A 311 18.66 -6.78 -23.63
N GLU A 312 17.81 -5.78 -23.37
CA GLU A 312 16.41 -5.81 -23.81
C GLU A 312 16.30 -5.82 -25.35
N SER A 313 17.10 -4.99 -26.03
CA SER A 313 17.16 -4.93 -27.49
C SER A 313 17.64 -6.27 -28.09
N LEU A 314 18.71 -6.84 -27.54
CA LEU A 314 19.24 -8.15 -27.95
C LEU A 314 18.24 -9.28 -27.68
N GLY A 315 17.52 -9.24 -26.56
CA GLY A 315 16.46 -10.20 -26.24
C GLY A 315 15.34 -10.20 -27.28
N LYS A 316 14.84 -9.02 -27.67
CA LYS A 316 13.84 -8.87 -28.75
C LYS A 316 14.37 -9.36 -30.10
N SER A 317 15.65 -9.08 -30.38
CA SER A 317 16.31 -9.51 -31.62
C SER A 317 16.48 -11.03 -31.67
N LEU A 318 16.80 -11.65 -30.53
CA LEU A 318 16.92 -13.10 -30.38
C LEU A 318 15.57 -13.80 -30.53
N GLU A 319 14.50 -13.27 -29.90
CA GLU A 319 13.14 -13.77 -30.09
C GLU A 319 12.70 -13.74 -31.55
N LYS A 320 13.00 -12.63 -32.25
CA LYS A 320 12.72 -12.50 -33.68
C LYS A 320 13.52 -13.51 -34.50
N ALA A 321 14.83 -13.59 -34.30
CA ALA A 321 15.69 -14.52 -35.04
C ALA A 321 15.28 -15.99 -34.84
N ASN A 322 14.86 -16.36 -33.63
CA ASN A 322 14.31 -17.70 -33.35
C ASN A 322 13.00 -17.97 -34.10
N LYS A 323 12.10 -16.98 -34.20
CA LYS A 323 10.85 -17.12 -34.98
C LYS A 323 11.14 -17.26 -36.47
N ASP A 324 12.03 -16.44 -37.00
CA ASP A 324 12.41 -16.47 -38.42
C ASP A 324 13.03 -17.85 -38.77
N ALA A 325 13.91 -18.38 -37.92
CA ALA A 325 14.50 -19.71 -38.09
C ALA A 325 13.49 -20.88 -38.06
N LEU A 326 12.34 -20.72 -37.40
CA LEU A 326 11.27 -21.73 -37.35
C LEU A 326 10.37 -21.71 -38.59
N LEU A 327 10.27 -20.55 -39.25
CA LEU A 327 9.46 -20.35 -40.46
C LEU A 327 10.20 -20.81 -41.72
N GLU A 328 11.53 -20.80 -41.70
CA GLU A 328 12.35 -21.34 -42.79
C GLU A 328 12.34 -22.87 -42.77
N LYS A 329 11.34 -23.46 -43.43
CA LYS A 329 11.33 -24.87 -43.80
C LYS A 329 11.61 -24.95 -45.29
N GLU A 330 12.60 -25.78 -45.67
CA GLU A 330 12.86 -26.28 -47.03
C GLU A 330 14.03 -25.69 -47.85
N ASP A 331 14.59 -24.51 -47.53
CA ASP A 331 15.85 -24.04 -48.15
C ASP A 331 17.06 -24.18 -47.20
N SER A 332 17.97 -25.09 -47.54
CA SER A 332 19.18 -25.39 -46.75
C SER A 332 20.09 -24.18 -46.54
N SER A 333 20.14 -23.24 -47.50
CA SER A 333 20.98 -22.04 -47.42
C SER A 333 20.38 -20.97 -46.51
N ALA A 334 19.07 -20.69 -46.69
CA ALA A 334 18.34 -19.75 -45.84
C ALA A 334 18.40 -20.20 -44.36
N LEU A 335 18.08 -21.47 -44.11
CA LEU A 335 18.08 -22.04 -42.76
C LEU A 335 19.46 -21.96 -42.08
N MET A 336 20.55 -22.17 -42.83
CA MET A 336 21.92 -22.04 -42.29
C MET A 336 22.27 -20.58 -41.97
N ASN A 337 21.84 -19.63 -42.80
CA ASN A 337 22.03 -18.19 -42.55
C ASN A 337 21.24 -17.74 -41.31
N SER A 338 19.99 -18.16 -41.19
CA SER A 338 19.13 -17.83 -40.06
C SER A 338 19.67 -18.42 -38.74
N ARG A 339 20.13 -19.67 -38.75
CA ARG A 339 20.83 -20.29 -37.60
C ARG A 339 22.11 -19.56 -37.22
N THR A 340 22.91 -19.15 -38.21
CA THR A 340 24.15 -18.40 -37.99
C THR A 340 23.87 -17.02 -37.37
N ASN A 341 22.84 -16.33 -37.85
CA ASN A 341 22.40 -15.05 -37.30
C ASN A 341 21.91 -15.20 -35.85
N THR A 342 21.06 -16.19 -35.59
CA THR A 342 20.60 -16.51 -34.23
C THR A 342 21.76 -16.78 -33.28
N ARG A 343 22.77 -17.55 -33.72
CA ARG A 343 23.96 -17.83 -32.90
C ARG A 343 24.73 -16.55 -32.56
N LYS A 344 24.95 -15.66 -33.53
CA LYS A 344 25.65 -14.37 -33.29
C LYS A 344 24.90 -13.51 -32.28
N ILE A 345 23.59 -13.36 -32.44
CA ILE A 345 22.76 -12.58 -31.51
C ILE A 345 22.78 -13.22 -30.11
N LYS A 346 22.76 -14.55 -30.02
CA LYS A 346 22.88 -15.27 -28.75
C LYS A 346 24.23 -15.02 -28.07
N GLU A 347 25.33 -15.08 -28.82
CA GLU A 347 26.68 -14.79 -28.31
C GLU A 347 26.79 -13.35 -27.78
N GLU A 348 26.23 -12.37 -28.51
CA GLU A 348 26.18 -10.98 -28.06
C GLU A 348 25.30 -10.80 -26.81
N TYR A 349 24.14 -11.46 -26.76
CA TYR A 349 23.26 -11.47 -25.59
C TYR A 349 23.97 -12.00 -24.35
N ASP A 350 24.66 -13.14 -24.49
CA ASP A 350 25.36 -13.79 -23.38
C ASP A 350 26.57 -12.95 -22.93
N HIS A 351 27.30 -12.36 -23.87
CA HIS A 351 28.38 -11.41 -23.55
C HIS A 351 27.83 -10.20 -22.78
N ASN A 352 26.73 -9.62 -23.26
CA ASN A 352 26.10 -8.48 -22.60
C ASN A 352 25.59 -8.82 -21.20
N GLU A 353 25.06 -10.03 -20.98
CA GLU A 353 24.65 -10.50 -19.66
C GLU A 353 25.82 -10.60 -18.67
N ILE A 354 26.99 -11.05 -19.13
CA ILE A 354 28.21 -11.07 -18.29
C ILE A 354 28.64 -9.66 -17.92
N GLN A 355 28.67 -8.73 -18.88
CA GLN A 355 29.03 -7.33 -18.61
C GLN A 355 28.02 -6.66 -17.68
N LEU A 356 26.73 -6.95 -17.85
CA LEU A 356 25.66 -6.43 -17.00
C LEU A 356 25.87 -6.83 -15.53
N LYS A 357 26.19 -8.11 -15.26
CA LYS A 357 26.48 -8.60 -13.90
C LYS A 357 27.69 -7.90 -13.29
N LYS A 358 28.75 -7.67 -14.07
CA LYS A 358 29.94 -6.94 -13.61
C LYS A 358 29.62 -5.49 -13.26
N ALA A 359 28.93 -4.79 -14.16
CA ALA A 359 28.52 -3.41 -13.94
C ALA A 359 27.59 -3.27 -12.72
N GLU A 360 26.69 -4.23 -12.50
CA GLU A 360 25.82 -4.25 -11.33
C GLU A 360 26.63 -4.40 -10.03
N ILE A 361 27.59 -5.33 -9.97
CA ILE A 361 28.47 -5.51 -8.81
C ILE A 361 29.30 -4.25 -8.54
N GLU A 362 29.88 -3.65 -9.58
CA GLU A 362 30.70 -2.44 -9.46
C GLU A 362 29.86 -1.25 -8.95
N TRP A 363 28.66 -1.07 -9.49
CA TRP A 363 27.75 -0.03 -9.02
C TRP A 363 27.30 -0.26 -7.57
N LEU A 364 26.91 -1.48 -7.21
CA LEU A 364 26.51 -1.82 -5.83
C LEU A 364 27.66 -1.56 -4.84
N THR A 365 28.88 -1.93 -5.22
CA THR A 365 30.07 -1.68 -4.40
C THR A 365 30.31 -0.19 -4.19
N GLU A 366 30.09 0.64 -5.22
CA GLU A 366 30.24 2.09 -5.09
C GLU A 366 29.11 2.71 -4.26
N ARG A 367 27.87 2.30 -4.50
CA ARG A 367 26.69 2.71 -3.71
C ARG A 367 26.90 2.47 -2.22
N ASP A 368 27.38 1.28 -1.84
CA ASP A 368 27.52 0.89 -0.44
C ASP A 368 28.56 1.73 0.30
N LYS A 369 29.55 2.30 -0.41
CA LYS A 369 30.51 3.26 0.18
C LYS A 369 29.86 4.61 0.47
N ASN A 370 28.84 4.99 -0.30
CA ASN A 370 28.16 6.27 -0.19
C ASN A 370 26.99 6.23 0.81
N GLU A 371 26.74 5.10 1.48
CA GLU A 371 25.82 5.05 2.62
C GLU A 371 26.49 5.60 3.88
N SER A 372 25.97 6.70 4.42
CA SER A 372 26.46 7.26 5.67
C SER A 372 26.25 6.29 6.84
N SER A 373 27.25 6.19 7.72
CA SER A 373 27.21 5.24 8.85
C SER A 373 26.04 5.47 9.80
N ILE A 374 25.56 6.71 9.92
CA ILE A 374 24.40 7.04 10.77
C ILE A 374 23.10 6.49 10.17
N VAL A 375 22.92 6.61 8.85
CA VAL A 375 21.77 6.08 8.12
C VAL A 375 21.72 4.56 8.25
N ARG A 376 22.86 3.89 8.05
CA ARG A 376 22.98 2.44 8.20
C ARG A 376 22.60 1.97 9.60
N ARG A 377 23.19 2.58 10.65
CA ARG A 377 22.88 2.21 12.05
C ARG A 377 21.41 2.44 12.40
N PHE A 378 20.82 3.55 11.94
CA PHE A 378 19.41 3.84 12.18
C PHE A 378 18.49 2.81 11.51
N ARG A 379 18.80 2.44 10.27
CA ARG A 379 18.09 1.40 9.52
C ARG A 379 18.21 0.02 10.17
N GLU A 380 19.40 -0.36 10.62
CA GLU A 380 19.63 -1.62 11.35
C GLU A 380 18.85 -1.68 12.67
N ALA A 381 18.80 -0.57 13.41
CA ALA A 381 18.03 -0.46 14.64
C ALA A 381 16.52 -0.56 14.38
N LEU A 382 16.02 0.06 13.30
CA LEU A 382 14.62 -0.10 12.87
C LEU A 382 14.30 -1.54 12.45
N ALA A 383 15.17 -2.18 11.67
CA ALA A 383 14.96 -3.55 11.19
C ALA A 383 14.90 -4.57 12.34
N SER A 384 15.65 -4.30 13.42
CA SER A 384 15.65 -5.12 14.63
C SER A 384 14.47 -4.85 15.57
N ASN A 385 13.65 -3.83 15.27
CA ASN A 385 12.57 -3.40 16.14
C ASN A 385 11.27 -4.17 15.86
N LYS A 386 10.73 -4.85 16.88
CA LYS A 386 9.47 -5.63 16.82
C LYS A 386 8.25 -4.83 16.34
N TYR A 387 8.29 -3.51 16.42
CA TYR A 387 7.22 -2.62 16.01
C TYR A 387 7.27 -2.23 14.53
N VAL A 388 8.31 -2.64 13.79
CA VAL A 388 8.46 -2.36 12.36
C VAL A 388 8.06 -3.61 11.58
N GLY A 389 7.26 -3.43 10.53
CA GLY A 389 6.86 -4.50 9.62
C GLY A 389 7.67 -4.49 8.34
N GLN A 390 7.98 -3.31 7.81
CA GLN A 390 8.61 -3.11 6.51
C GLN A 390 9.40 -1.80 6.48
N LEU A 391 10.51 -1.79 5.74
CA LEU A 391 11.41 -0.64 5.57
C LEU A 391 11.80 -0.48 4.11
N PHE A 392 11.56 0.68 3.52
CA PHE A 392 12.02 0.99 2.16
C PHE A 392 12.77 2.31 2.16
N ASP A 393 13.97 2.35 1.59
CA ASP A 393 14.80 3.55 1.56
C ASP A 393 15.63 3.63 0.27
N PRO A 394 16.42 4.71 0.08
CA PRO A 394 17.18 4.92 -1.16
C PRO A 394 18.27 3.88 -1.44
N TRP A 395 18.67 3.07 -0.45
CA TRP A 395 19.68 2.03 -0.56
C TRP A 395 19.08 0.62 -0.52
N PHE A 396 18.05 0.36 0.30
CA PHE A 396 17.53 -0.99 0.49
C PHE A 396 16.00 -1.05 0.58
N MET A 397 15.47 -2.21 0.22
CA MET A 397 14.06 -2.56 0.29
C MET A 397 13.91 -3.82 1.15
N ASP A 398 13.24 -3.70 2.27
CA ASP A 398 12.88 -4.79 3.16
C ASP A 398 11.36 -4.90 3.26
N VAL A 399 10.80 -5.87 2.56
CA VAL A 399 9.34 -6.07 2.50
C VAL A 399 8.77 -6.63 3.80
N SER A 400 9.60 -7.24 4.66
CA SER A 400 9.21 -7.86 5.91
C SER A 400 10.39 -7.99 6.88
N THR A 401 10.57 -7.00 7.73
CA THR A 401 11.57 -7.04 8.83
C THR A 401 11.30 -8.14 9.88
N GLN A 402 10.15 -8.82 9.78
CA GLN A 402 9.74 -9.90 10.68
C GLN A 402 10.09 -11.30 10.14
N ASP A 403 10.69 -11.39 8.95
CA ASP A 403 11.20 -12.64 8.41
C ASP A 403 12.73 -12.72 8.52
N SER A 404 13.31 -13.83 8.06
CA SER A 404 14.77 -14.03 8.06
C SER A 404 15.43 -13.61 6.74
N SER A 405 14.67 -13.03 5.81
CA SER A 405 15.16 -12.62 4.50
C SER A 405 15.92 -11.31 4.65
N PRO A 406 17.13 -11.19 4.09
CA PRO A 406 17.84 -9.92 4.11
C PRO A 406 17.13 -8.88 3.23
N ALA A 407 17.21 -7.62 3.64
CA ALA A 407 16.83 -6.50 2.79
C ALA A 407 17.58 -6.55 1.45
N ILE A 408 16.87 -6.29 0.36
CA ILE A 408 17.45 -6.28 -0.99
C ILE A 408 17.90 -4.88 -1.39
N PRO A 409 18.95 -4.73 -2.21
CA PRO A 409 19.29 -3.46 -2.83
C PRO A 409 18.11 -2.74 -3.51
N ASN A 410 17.94 -1.44 -3.23
CA ASN A 410 17.09 -0.56 -4.04
C ASN A 410 17.84 -0.23 -5.34
N LEU A 411 17.40 -0.83 -6.44
CA LEU A 411 18.00 -0.67 -7.77
C LEU A 411 17.29 0.41 -8.61
N GLN A 412 16.29 1.08 -8.04
CA GLN A 412 15.38 2.01 -8.72
C GLN A 412 14.76 1.42 -10.00
N LYS A 413 14.51 0.11 -10.04
CA LYS A 413 14.08 -0.59 -11.28
C LYS A 413 12.57 -0.56 -11.50
N ASN A 414 11.79 -0.52 -10.43
CA ASN A 414 10.32 -0.47 -10.48
C ASN A 414 9.79 0.79 -9.79
N GLU A 415 8.48 1.04 -9.94
CA GLU A 415 7.85 2.25 -9.41
C GLU A 415 7.95 2.35 -7.87
N ASN A 416 7.93 1.23 -7.15
CA ASN A 416 8.08 1.23 -5.69
C ASN A 416 9.50 1.64 -5.26
N GLU A 417 10.51 1.07 -5.90
CA GLU A 417 11.92 1.42 -5.66
C GLU A 417 12.22 2.89 -6.01
N LYS A 418 11.69 3.40 -7.13
CA LYS A 418 11.82 4.81 -7.53
C LYS A 418 11.09 5.74 -6.56
N LEU A 419 9.93 5.33 -6.05
CA LEU A 419 9.18 6.08 -5.05
C LEU A 419 10.00 6.27 -3.78
N HIS A 420 10.67 5.22 -3.32
CA HIS A 420 11.47 5.26 -2.08
C HIS A 420 12.93 5.69 -2.29
N ALA A 421 13.28 6.22 -3.46
CA ALA A 421 14.63 6.73 -3.75
C ALA A 421 14.96 8.07 -3.07
N HIS A 422 14.05 8.66 -2.28
CA HIS A 422 14.22 9.98 -1.68
C HIS A 422 13.70 10.15 -0.24
N HIS A 423 13.46 9.03 0.44
CA HIS A 423 13.05 9.02 1.84
C HIS A 423 13.16 7.59 2.36
N LEU A 424 13.26 7.44 3.68
CA LEU A 424 13.06 6.19 4.38
C LEU A 424 11.57 6.07 4.75
N HIS A 425 10.89 5.10 4.17
CA HIS A 425 9.54 4.68 4.51
C HIS A 425 9.58 3.58 5.56
N ILE A 426 8.82 3.77 6.64
CA ILE A 426 8.67 2.84 7.75
C ILE A 426 7.20 2.45 7.83
N THR A 427 6.91 1.15 7.79
CA THR A 427 5.57 0.63 8.08
C THR A 427 5.57 -0.03 9.45
N ALA A 428 4.69 0.42 10.35
CA ALA A 428 4.49 -0.21 11.65
C ALA A 428 3.92 -1.63 11.49
N HIS A 429 4.38 -2.56 12.34
CA HIS A 429 3.88 -3.93 12.38
C HIS A 429 2.54 -3.99 13.13
N GLU A 430 1.45 -4.11 12.37
CA GLU A 430 0.10 -4.33 12.91
C GLU A 430 -0.68 -5.33 12.03
N PRO A 431 -0.48 -6.65 12.26
CA PRO A 431 -1.02 -7.71 11.41
C PRO A 431 -2.55 -7.85 11.48
N LYS A 432 -3.21 -7.14 12.40
CA LYS A 432 -4.69 -7.07 12.44
C LYS A 432 -5.26 -6.02 11.49
N ILE A 433 -4.42 -5.20 10.85
CA ILE A 433 -4.84 -4.21 9.85
C ILE A 433 -4.35 -4.60 8.44
N LEU A 434 -3.06 -4.85 8.25
CA LEU A 434 -2.43 -5.16 6.94
C LEU A 434 -1.69 -6.51 6.92
#